data_AF-A0A536HPV1-F1
#
_entry.id   AF-A0A536HPV1-F1
#
_cell.length_a   1.000
_cell.length_b   1.000
_cell.length_c   1.000
_cell.angle_alpha   90.00
_cell.angle_beta   90.00
_cell.angle_gamma   90.00
#
_symmetry.space_group_name_H-M   'P 1'
#
loop_
_entity.id
_entity.type
_entity.pdbx_description
1 polymer ?
#
loop_
_entity_poly.entity_id
_entity_poly.type
_entity_poly.pdbx_seq_one_letter_code
_entity_poly.pdbx_strand_id
1 'polypeptide(L)'
;MDETGGTTSDPVAEPDTNKPALSVTRRNFLIGAGAGAAAAGVVLGGAVVANKAINPETATTTTTTSGGPIPATMRRVSLAIDNVNYDLVVDNRESLWETMNFQLGLANSNLGCDRAQCGACTVLVDGKAVNGCTVLSARLGRGQKIATVAGLPTGPGVAGLHPVQRAFWLDGGFQCGICTRGFIMSTVQLLGAIPKPTTAQIAEGLAGNICRCGEYAKIFTAVNTAAAELRGEKVTHLASPVIVGVAGTAEAAPGAAGVSKEFQFDKPMGTIEDYDPFEQALKKRDGILGVSGNERSVTVKWDPAKLDEAKVRAILVDLGHAAR
;
A
#
# COMPACT_ATOMS: atom_id res chain seq x y z
N MET A 1 -34.12 -23.62 35.97
CA MET A 1 -35.44 -23.31 35.39
C MET A 1 -35.15 -22.89 33.96
N ASP A 2 -35.47 -23.83 33.09
CA ASP A 2 -35.24 -23.86 31.66
C ASP A 2 -36.43 -23.17 30.99
N GLU A 3 -36.22 -22.21 30.07
CA GLU A 3 -37.24 -21.77 29.09
C GLU A 3 -36.56 -21.24 27.82
N THR A 4 -36.25 -22.19 26.95
CA THR A 4 -36.60 -22.23 25.51
C THR A 4 -36.89 -20.90 24.79
N GLY A 5 -35.89 -20.42 24.03
CA GLY A 5 -36.04 -19.47 22.94
C GLY A 5 -36.36 -20.19 21.63
N GLY A 6 -37.48 -19.84 21.01
CA GLY A 6 -38.11 -20.56 19.90
C GLY A 6 -37.31 -20.63 18.60
N THR A 7 -37.37 -21.80 17.97
CA THR A 7 -37.00 -22.05 16.59
C THR A 7 -38.15 -21.62 15.68
N THR A 8 -37.98 -20.52 14.93
CA THR A 8 -38.84 -20.23 13.78
C THR A 8 -38.26 -20.94 12.56
N SER A 9 -38.97 -21.96 12.08
CA SER A 9 -38.72 -22.61 10.81
C SER A 9 -39.16 -21.70 9.66
N ASP A 10 -38.20 -21.24 8.86
CA ASP A 10 -38.50 -20.62 7.56
C ASP A 10 -39.08 -21.67 6.59
N PRO A 11 -40.10 -21.35 5.79
CA PRO A 11 -40.65 -22.29 4.82
C PRO A 11 -39.66 -22.47 3.66
N VAL A 12 -39.33 -23.73 3.38
CA VAL A 12 -38.58 -24.16 2.20
C VAL A 12 -39.41 -23.85 0.95
N ALA A 13 -38.93 -22.94 0.11
CA ALA A 13 -39.50 -22.68 -1.20
C ALA A 13 -39.18 -23.84 -2.16
N GLU A 14 -40.20 -24.41 -2.80
CA GLU A 14 -40.04 -25.37 -3.90
C GLU A 14 -39.35 -24.72 -5.12
N PRO A 15 -38.53 -25.47 -5.88
CA PRO A 15 -37.83 -24.93 -7.03
C PRO A 15 -38.76 -24.82 -8.24
N ASP A 16 -38.96 -23.59 -8.70
CA ASP A 16 -39.74 -23.25 -9.89
C ASP A 16 -38.94 -23.61 -11.17
N THR A 17 -39.23 -24.77 -11.76
CA THR A 17 -38.55 -25.31 -12.94
C THR A 17 -39.13 -24.75 -14.25
N ASN A 18 -38.94 -23.46 -14.57
CA ASN A 18 -38.92 -23.01 -15.98
C ASN A 18 -38.50 -21.54 -16.20
N LYS A 19 -37.20 -21.22 -16.11
CA LYS A 19 -36.64 -20.03 -16.79
C LYS A 19 -35.23 -20.35 -17.29
N PRO A 20 -34.88 -20.10 -18.57
CA PRO A 20 -33.51 -20.22 -19.02
C PRO A 20 -32.69 -19.08 -18.38
N ALA A 21 -31.95 -19.41 -17.32
CA ALA A 21 -30.99 -18.49 -16.73
C ALA A 21 -29.76 -18.41 -17.64
N LEU A 22 -29.64 -17.32 -18.41
CA LEU A 22 -28.36 -16.94 -19.02
C LEU A 22 -27.41 -16.49 -17.91
N SER A 23 -26.80 -17.45 -17.22
CA SER A 23 -25.79 -17.16 -16.21
C SER A 23 -24.44 -16.92 -16.90
N VAL A 24 -24.14 -15.66 -17.17
CA VAL A 24 -22.76 -15.27 -17.44
C VAL A 24 -22.06 -15.21 -16.08
N THR A 25 -21.25 -16.23 -15.78
CA THR A 25 -20.40 -16.20 -14.59
C THR A 25 -19.25 -15.21 -14.81
N ARG A 26 -18.75 -14.57 -13.73
CA ARG A 26 -17.55 -13.72 -13.80
C ARG A 26 -16.36 -14.43 -14.48
N ARG A 27 -16.27 -15.75 -14.30
CA ARG A 27 -15.25 -16.60 -14.93
C ARG A 27 -15.41 -16.66 -16.46
N ASN A 28 -16.62 -16.84 -16.96
CA ASN A 28 -16.89 -16.88 -18.40
C ASN A 28 -16.70 -15.51 -19.06
N PHE A 29 -17.00 -14.42 -18.35
CA PHE A 29 -16.73 -13.06 -18.83
C PHE A 29 -15.23 -12.79 -18.97
N LEU A 30 -14.42 -13.17 -17.99
CA LEU A 30 -12.96 -12.97 -18.03
C LEU A 30 -12.27 -13.85 -19.09
N ILE A 31 -12.78 -15.08 -19.32
CA ILE A 31 -12.30 -15.94 -20.40
C ILE A 31 -12.67 -15.35 -21.78
N GLY A 32 -13.87 -14.78 -21.92
CA GLY A 32 -14.33 -14.17 -23.17
C GLY A 32 -13.65 -12.85 -23.51
N ALA A 33 -13.29 -12.04 -22.51
CA ALA A 33 -12.64 -10.75 -22.70
C ALA A 33 -11.16 -10.86 -23.17
N GLY A 34 -10.53 -12.03 -23.05
CA GLY A 34 -9.14 -12.26 -23.47
C GLY A 34 -8.94 -12.56 -24.95
N ALA A 35 -10.02 -12.75 -25.73
CA ALA A 35 -9.94 -13.20 -27.12
C ALA A 35 -10.21 -12.12 -28.19
N GLY A 36 -10.18 -10.83 -27.82
CA GLY A 36 -10.56 -9.74 -28.72
C GLY A 36 -9.62 -8.54 -28.71
N ALA A 37 -8.39 -8.70 -29.24
CA ALA A 37 -7.63 -7.65 -29.96
C ALA A 37 -6.27 -8.22 -30.42
N ALA A 38 -6.24 -8.88 -31.57
CA ALA A 38 -4.99 -9.06 -32.32
C ALA A 38 -5.23 -8.58 -33.75
N ALA A 39 -4.99 -7.28 -33.97
CA ALA A 39 -4.83 -6.70 -35.30
C ALA A 39 -3.47 -5.99 -35.35
N ALA A 40 -2.74 -6.31 -36.41
CA ALA A 40 -1.32 -6.11 -36.63
C ALA A 40 -0.80 -4.68 -36.43
N GLY A 41 0.39 -4.58 -35.82
CA GLY A 41 1.25 -3.40 -35.84
C GLY A 41 2.70 -3.82 -35.61
N VAL A 42 3.42 -4.08 -36.71
CA VAL A 42 4.88 -4.23 -36.70
C VAL A 42 5.47 -2.86 -36.36
N VAL A 43 6.22 -2.77 -35.25
CA VAL A 43 7.11 -1.63 -34.98
C VAL A 43 8.51 -2.16 -34.71
N LEU A 44 9.42 -1.73 -35.59
CA LEU A 44 10.87 -1.91 -35.53
C LEU A 44 11.46 -1.32 -34.24
N GLY A 45 12.61 -1.87 -33.85
CA GLY A 45 13.37 -1.60 -32.63
C GLY A 45 13.41 -0.16 -32.11
N GLY A 46 13.43 -0.06 -30.78
CA GLY A 46 13.71 1.18 -30.07
C GLY A 46 13.12 1.16 -28.66
N ALA A 47 13.77 0.45 -27.74
CA ALA A 47 13.46 0.56 -26.32
C ALA A 47 13.76 2.00 -25.85
N VAL A 48 12.70 2.80 -25.67
CA VAL A 48 12.73 3.94 -24.75
C VAL A 48 11.88 3.56 -23.55
N VAL A 49 12.50 2.82 -22.64
CA VAL A 49 11.97 2.70 -21.28
C VAL A 49 12.19 4.06 -20.63
N ALA A 50 11.14 4.87 -20.62
CA ALA A 50 11.14 6.14 -19.90
C ALA A 50 11.21 5.85 -18.39
N ASN A 51 12.42 5.76 -17.85
CA ASN A 51 12.67 5.92 -16.42
C ASN A 51 12.30 7.35 -16.03
N LYS A 52 11.03 7.58 -15.69
CA LYS A 52 10.66 8.78 -14.94
C LYS A 52 10.81 8.46 -13.46
N ALA A 53 12.04 8.64 -12.98
CA ALA A 53 12.31 8.82 -11.57
C ALA A 53 11.36 9.90 -11.04
N ILE A 54 10.60 9.57 -10.00
CA ILE A 54 9.78 10.53 -9.27
C ILE A 54 10.76 11.38 -8.45
N ASN A 55 11.23 12.47 -9.07
CA ASN A 55 11.81 13.57 -8.32
C ASN A 55 10.68 14.24 -7.52
N PRO A 56 10.80 14.42 -6.19
CA PRO A 56 9.77 15.06 -5.38
C PRO A 56 9.75 16.60 -5.52
N GLU A 57 10.39 17.18 -6.53
CA GLU A 57 10.62 18.62 -6.60
C GLU A 57 9.86 19.36 -7.71
N THR A 58 8.77 18.79 -8.22
CA THR A 58 7.86 19.56 -9.08
C THR A 58 6.42 19.17 -8.80
N ALA A 59 5.83 19.85 -7.80
CA ALA A 59 4.40 19.83 -7.56
C ALA A 59 3.69 20.20 -8.86
N THR A 60 3.11 19.20 -9.52
CA THR A 60 2.28 19.41 -10.70
C THR A 60 0.96 19.96 -10.20
N THR A 61 0.75 21.26 -10.36
CA THR A 61 -0.55 21.89 -10.18
C THR A 61 -1.51 21.27 -11.18
N THR A 62 -2.40 20.39 -10.73
CA THR A 62 -3.54 19.95 -11.55
C THR A 62 -4.56 21.09 -11.60
N THR A 63 -4.31 22.06 -12.47
CA THR A 63 -5.21 23.18 -12.72
C THR A 63 -6.35 22.71 -13.63
N THR A 64 -7.54 22.50 -13.07
CA THR A 64 -8.79 22.57 -13.85
C THR A 64 -9.29 24.01 -13.88
N THR A 65 -8.50 24.92 -14.45
CA THR A 65 -8.93 26.30 -14.69
C THR A 65 -9.58 26.42 -16.06
N SER A 66 -10.91 26.37 -16.10
CA SER A 66 -11.70 27.03 -17.15
C SER A 66 -12.77 27.88 -16.50
N GLY A 67 -12.68 29.21 -16.65
CA GLY A 67 -13.50 30.24 -16.01
C GLY A 67 -14.92 30.37 -16.56
N GLY A 68 -15.58 29.25 -16.87
CA GLY A 68 -17.00 29.23 -17.24
C GLY A 68 -17.93 29.19 -16.02
N PRO A 69 -19.23 29.50 -16.21
CA PRO A 69 -20.24 29.31 -15.18
C PRO A 69 -20.30 27.83 -14.76
N ILE A 70 -20.35 27.59 -13.45
CA ILE A 70 -20.52 26.25 -12.87
C ILE A 70 -21.95 26.10 -12.32
N PRO A 71 -22.52 24.89 -12.30
CA PRO A 71 -23.82 24.65 -11.67
C PRO A 71 -23.83 25.10 -10.21
N ALA A 72 -24.98 25.55 -9.69
CA ALA A 72 -25.12 25.99 -8.30
C ALA A 72 -24.83 24.88 -7.27
N THR A 73 -24.86 23.61 -7.69
CA THR A 73 -24.48 22.44 -6.90
C THR A 73 -22.96 22.24 -6.78
N MET A 74 -22.16 22.99 -7.54
CA MET A 74 -20.71 22.87 -7.58
C MET A 74 -20.02 24.12 -7.05
N ARG A 75 -18.79 23.97 -6.56
CA ARG A 75 -17.97 25.07 -6.08
C ARG A 75 -16.51 24.90 -6.50
N ARG A 76 -15.89 26.01 -6.89
CA ARG A 76 -14.43 26.08 -7.07
C ARG A 76 -13.75 26.17 -5.71
N VAL A 77 -12.80 25.27 -5.46
CA VAL A 77 -12.01 25.22 -4.23
C VAL A 77 -10.54 25.10 -4.58
N SER A 78 -9.68 25.55 -3.66
CA SER A 78 -8.23 25.39 -3.74
C SER A 78 -7.79 24.71 -2.44
N LEU A 79 -7.41 23.45 -2.54
CA LEU A 79 -7.07 22.60 -1.39
C LEU A 79 -5.56 22.40 -1.33
N ALA A 80 -4.92 22.76 -0.22
CA ALA A 80 -3.51 22.48 0.03
C ALA A 80 -3.37 21.17 0.80
N ILE A 81 -3.14 20.05 0.10
CA ILE A 81 -3.02 18.71 0.68
C ILE A 81 -1.56 18.27 0.61
N ASP A 82 -0.96 17.95 1.75
CA ASP A 82 0.44 17.51 1.87
C ASP A 82 1.41 18.48 1.16
N ASN A 83 1.16 19.79 1.31
CA ASN A 83 1.87 20.91 0.67
C ASN A 83 1.73 21.01 -0.86
N VAL A 84 0.82 20.25 -1.47
CA VAL A 84 0.45 20.35 -2.88
C VAL A 84 -0.89 21.06 -3.02
N ASN A 85 -0.95 22.07 -3.89
CA ASN A 85 -2.19 22.80 -4.17
C ASN A 85 -2.98 22.15 -5.29
N TYR A 86 -4.25 21.88 -5.03
CA TYR A 86 -5.22 21.34 -5.97
C TYR A 86 -6.34 22.34 -6.20
N ASP A 87 -6.46 22.85 -7.43
CA ASP A 87 -7.56 23.71 -7.85
C ASP A 87 -8.63 22.84 -8.54
N LEU A 88 -9.78 22.72 -7.89
CA LEU A 88 -10.84 21.76 -8.23
C LEU A 88 -12.21 22.42 -8.31
N VAL A 89 -13.13 21.72 -8.97
CA VAL A 89 -14.57 21.97 -8.92
C VAL A 89 -15.23 20.78 -8.22
N VAL A 90 -15.76 20.99 -7.03
CA VAL A 90 -16.35 19.93 -6.17
C VAL A 90 -17.85 20.10 -6.05
N ASP A 91 -18.59 19.01 -5.84
CA ASP A 91 -20.01 19.11 -5.45
C ASP A 91 -20.10 19.69 -4.02
N ASN A 92 -21.11 20.52 -3.76
CA ASN A 92 -21.31 21.15 -2.45
C ASN A 92 -21.55 20.13 -1.32
N ARG A 93 -21.92 18.89 -1.66
CA ARG A 93 -22.17 17.78 -0.73
C ARG A 93 -20.99 16.85 -0.57
N GLU A 94 -19.96 17.01 -1.39
CA GLU A 94 -18.80 16.12 -1.40
C GLU A 94 -17.94 16.35 -0.15
N SER A 95 -17.68 15.27 0.55
CA SER A 95 -16.77 15.26 1.69
C SER A 95 -15.32 15.36 1.25
N LEU A 96 -14.45 15.80 2.16
CA LEU A 96 -13.02 15.88 1.96
C LEU A 96 -12.44 14.49 1.66
N TRP A 97 -12.96 13.45 2.31
CA TRP A 97 -12.55 12.08 2.04
C TRP A 97 -12.87 11.67 0.59
N GLU A 98 -14.09 11.94 0.11
CA GLU A 98 -14.49 11.65 -1.28
C GLU A 98 -13.65 12.44 -2.28
N THR A 99 -13.41 13.73 -2.06
CA THR A 99 -12.56 14.53 -2.96
C THR A 99 -11.14 13.99 -3.03
N MET A 100 -10.54 13.66 -1.89
CA MET A 100 -9.20 13.06 -1.88
C MET A 100 -9.16 11.71 -2.59
N ASN A 101 -10.10 10.80 -2.32
CA ASN A 101 -10.01 9.43 -2.80
C ASN A 101 -10.59 9.23 -4.20
N PHE A 102 -11.73 9.85 -4.51
CA PHE A 102 -12.44 9.65 -5.77
C PHE A 102 -12.00 10.63 -6.86
N GLN A 103 -11.86 11.93 -6.55
CA GLN A 103 -11.41 12.89 -7.56
C GLN A 103 -9.89 12.88 -7.73
N LEU A 104 -9.14 12.90 -6.62
CA LEU A 104 -7.68 13.03 -6.67
C LEU A 104 -6.93 11.68 -6.66
N GLY A 105 -7.60 10.58 -6.36
CA GLY A 105 -6.96 9.25 -6.25
C GLY A 105 -5.99 9.12 -5.07
N LEU A 106 -6.03 10.04 -4.11
CA LEU A 106 -5.19 10.07 -2.91
C LEU A 106 -5.72 9.08 -1.87
N ALA A 107 -5.29 7.83 -1.97
CA ALA A 107 -5.61 6.76 -1.03
C ALA A 107 -4.85 6.90 0.31
N ASN A 108 -4.84 8.10 0.91
CA ASN A 108 -4.05 8.45 2.09
C ASN A 108 -4.89 8.47 3.40
N SER A 109 -6.17 8.14 3.32
CA SER A 109 -7.07 7.96 4.47
C SER A 109 -8.14 6.91 4.13
N ASN A 110 -8.74 6.24 5.11
CA ASN A 110 -9.69 5.15 4.86
C ASN A 110 -11.12 5.55 5.23
N LEU A 111 -12.12 5.06 4.50
CA LEU A 111 -13.53 5.19 4.88
C LEU A 111 -13.98 3.91 5.59
N GLY A 112 -14.38 4.05 6.86
CA GLY A 112 -14.85 2.90 7.66
C GLY A 112 -16.36 2.92 7.90
N CYS A 113 -16.92 4.05 8.35
CA CYS A 113 -18.32 4.15 8.76
C CYS A 113 -19.14 5.22 8.04
N ASP A 114 -18.48 6.20 7.44
CA ASP A 114 -19.10 7.36 6.77
C ASP A 114 -20.13 8.14 7.61
N ARG A 115 -19.92 8.19 8.93
CA ARG A 115 -20.82 8.84 9.89
C ARG A 115 -20.11 9.40 11.13
N ALA A 116 -18.84 9.78 10.98
CA ALA A 116 -17.98 10.36 12.03
C ALA A 116 -17.84 9.53 13.33
N GLN A 117 -17.95 8.21 13.25
CA GLN A 117 -17.84 7.34 14.44
C GLN A 117 -16.49 6.62 14.55
N CYS A 118 -15.87 6.22 13.44
CA CYS A 118 -14.74 5.28 13.48
C CYS A 118 -13.34 5.93 13.43
N GLY A 119 -13.22 7.20 13.02
CA GLY A 119 -11.92 7.88 12.92
C GLY A 119 -10.98 7.42 11.79
N ALA A 120 -11.27 6.33 11.08
CA ALA A 120 -10.40 5.82 9.99
C ALA A 120 -10.09 6.86 8.88
N CYS A 121 -10.98 7.84 8.68
CA CYS A 121 -10.84 8.92 7.71
C CYS A 121 -10.14 10.16 8.29
N THR A 122 -9.49 10.06 9.46
CA THR A 122 -8.90 11.22 10.12
C THR A 122 -7.75 11.79 9.30
N VAL A 123 -7.81 13.10 9.09
CA VAL A 123 -6.75 13.95 8.54
C VAL A 123 -6.60 15.18 9.44
N LEU A 124 -5.53 15.94 9.26
CA LEU A 124 -5.37 17.21 9.98
C LEU A 124 -5.77 18.37 9.06
N VAL A 125 -6.67 19.23 9.53
CA VAL A 125 -6.97 20.52 8.90
C VAL A 125 -6.50 21.61 9.84
N ASP A 126 -5.53 22.41 9.39
CA ASP A 126 -4.87 23.44 10.19
C ASP A 126 -4.38 22.91 11.55
N GLY A 127 -3.80 21.70 11.52
CA GLY A 127 -3.26 21.01 12.69
C GLY A 127 -4.30 20.34 13.60
N LYS A 128 -5.60 20.41 13.29
CA LYS A 128 -6.67 19.76 14.07
C LYS A 128 -7.11 18.47 13.41
N ALA A 129 -7.21 17.38 14.17
CA ALA A 129 -7.79 16.15 13.65
C ALA A 129 -9.28 16.32 13.37
N VAL A 130 -9.70 15.91 12.19
CA VAL A 130 -11.09 15.94 11.76
C VAL A 130 -11.45 14.65 11.03
N ASN A 131 -12.69 14.22 11.15
CA ASN A 131 -13.23 13.14 10.34
C ASN A 131 -13.44 13.65 8.90
N GLY A 132 -12.59 13.21 7.96
CA GLY A 132 -12.66 13.64 6.56
C GLY A 132 -14.03 13.38 5.89
N CYS A 133 -14.77 12.36 6.32
CA CYS A 133 -16.12 12.06 5.82
C CYS A 133 -17.18 13.12 6.19
N THR A 134 -16.92 13.98 7.18
CA THR A 134 -17.89 15.00 7.63
C THR A 134 -17.48 16.43 7.35
N VAL A 135 -16.33 16.63 6.70
CA VAL A 135 -15.87 17.96 6.27
C VAL A 135 -16.24 18.09 4.80
N LEU A 136 -17.08 19.05 4.44
CA LEU A 136 -17.39 19.32 3.04
C LEU A 136 -16.21 20.03 2.37
N SER A 137 -15.72 19.51 1.24
CA SER A 137 -14.63 20.15 0.48
C SER A 137 -14.99 21.58 0.08
N ALA A 138 -16.26 21.81 -0.27
CA ALA A 138 -16.82 23.12 -0.60
C ALA A 138 -16.74 24.16 0.54
N ARG A 139 -16.55 23.72 1.80
CA ARG A 139 -16.39 24.63 2.95
C ARG A 139 -14.95 25.05 3.18
N LEU A 140 -13.97 24.32 2.63
CA LEU A 140 -12.56 24.61 2.83
C LEU A 140 -12.14 25.82 2.01
N GLY A 141 -11.50 26.77 2.68
CA GLY A 141 -11.02 28.02 2.09
C GLY A 141 -9.60 27.91 1.55
N ARG A 142 -9.22 28.90 0.74
CA ARG A 142 -7.81 29.06 0.32
C ARG A 142 -6.93 29.22 1.57
N GLY A 143 -5.79 28.52 1.58
CA GLY A 143 -4.78 28.65 2.63
C GLY A 143 -4.96 27.72 3.83
N GLN A 144 -6.07 26.98 3.91
CA GLN A 144 -6.18 25.90 4.90
C GLN A 144 -5.28 24.74 4.53
N LYS A 145 -4.48 24.27 5.49
CA LYS A 145 -3.51 23.18 5.28
C LYS A 145 -4.13 21.85 5.68
N ILE A 146 -4.12 20.91 4.75
CA ILE A 146 -4.59 19.55 4.94
C ILE A 146 -3.37 18.64 4.97
N ALA A 147 -3.16 17.94 6.07
CA ALA A 147 -2.10 16.94 6.18
C ALA A 147 -2.71 15.55 6.32
N THR A 148 -2.20 14.61 5.53
CA THR A 148 -2.57 13.20 5.55
C THR A 148 -1.40 12.36 6.04
N VAL A 149 -1.62 11.05 6.18
CA VAL A 149 -0.57 10.11 6.60
C VAL A 149 0.61 10.08 5.61
N ALA A 150 0.38 10.39 4.33
CA ALA A 150 1.40 10.35 3.30
C ALA A 150 2.32 11.58 3.33
N GLY A 151 1.86 12.70 3.90
CA GLY A 151 2.66 13.92 4.05
C GLY A 151 3.58 13.93 5.28
N LEU A 152 3.56 12.86 6.10
CA LEU A 152 4.35 12.78 7.33
C LEU A 152 5.84 12.43 7.14
N PRO A 153 6.22 11.50 6.23
CA PRO A 153 7.62 11.16 6.04
C PRO A 153 8.48 12.35 5.61
N THR A 154 9.72 12.40 6.08
CA THR A 154 10.71 13.45 5.74
C THR A 154 11.84 12.93 4.85
N GLY A 155 11.84 11.63 4.53
CA GLY A 155 12.85 11.01 3.70
C GLY A 155 12.51 9.56 3.35
N PRO A 156 13.43 8.85 2.68
CA PRO A 156 13.22 7.47 2.27
C PRO A 156 13.40 6.47 3.42
N GLY A 157 12.78 5.30 3.26
CA GLY A 157 12.95 4.15 4.13
C GLY A 157 12.45 4.37 5.56
N VAL A 158 12.81 3.43 6.44
CA VAL A 158 12.36 3.41 7.85
C VAL A 158 12.78 4.67 8.61
N ALA A 159 14.01 5.15 8.36
CA ALA A 159 14.55 6.33 9.03
C ALA A 159 13.84 7.63 8.62
N GLY A 160 13.31 7.70 7.40
CA GLY A 160 12.56 8.84 6.90
C GLY A 160 11.08 8.87 7.35
N LEU A 161 10.58 7.79 7.95
CA LEU A 161 9.23 7.77 8.53
C LEU A 161 9.14 8.70 9.74
N HIS A 162 7.99 9.35 9.88
CA HIS A 162 7.68 10.10 11.09
C HIS A 162 7.71 9.16 12.31
N PRO A 163 8.22 9.58 13.50
CA PRO A 163 8.32 8.72 14.68
C PRO A 163 7.03 7.98 15.04
N VAL A 164 5.87 8.63 14.87
CA VAL A 164 4.56 7.99 15.02
C VAL A 164 4.34 6.83 14.04
N GLN A 165 4.62 7.02 12.75
CA GLN A 165 4.48 5.94 11.75
C GLN A 165 5.41 4.77 12.07
N ARG A 166 6.65 5.09 12.42
CA ARG A 166 7.68 4.10 12.74
C ARG A 166 7.34 3.31 13.99
N ALA A 167 6.90 3.97 15.06
CA ALA A 167 6.46 3.28 16.28
C ALA A 167 5.23 2.41 16.03
N PHE A 168 4.23 2.89 15.30
CA PHE A 168 3.07 2.05 14.92
C PHE A 168 3.51 0.83 14.13
N TRP A 169 4.46 0.97 13.21
CA TRP A 169 4.97 -0.16 12.44
C TRP A 169 5.76 -1.15 13.31
N LEU A 170 6.79 -0.68 13.99
CA LEU A 170 7.76 -1.54 14.67
C LEU A 170 7.28 -2.06 16.02
N ASP A 171 6.33 -1.39 16.67
CA ASP A 171 5.73 -1.84 17.93
C ASP A 171 4.38 -2.54 17.72
N GLY A 172 4.00 -2.76 16.46
CA GLY A 172 2.81 -3.54 16.11
C GLY A 172 1.49 -2.84 16.47
N GLY A 173 1.44 -1.50 16.43
CA GLY A 173 0.23 -0.70 16.62
C GLY A 173 -0.83 -0.86 15.51
N PHE A 174 -0.81 -1.95 14.76
CA PHE A 174 -1.74 -2.27 13.68
C PHE A 174 -1.80 -3.78 13.40
N GLN A 175 -2.87 -4.18 12.71
CA GLN A 175 -2.98 -5.48 12.04
C GLN A 175 -3.52 -5.26 10.62
N CYS A 176 -4.85 -5.21 10.44
CA CYS A 176 -5.47 -5.07 9.13
C CYS A 176 -5.19 -3.72 8.43
N GLY A 177 -4.65 -2.74 9.15
CA GLY A 177 -4.26 -1.44 8.61
C GLY A 177 -5.40 -0.43 8.39
N ILE A 178 -6.67 -0.85 8.43
CA ILE A 178 -7.81 0.02 8.08
C ILE A 178 -7.91 1.24 9.01
N CYS A 179 -7.81 1.06 10.32
CA CYS A 179 -7.88 2.18 11.27
C CYS A 179 -6.56 2.93 11.43
N THR A 180 -5.44 2.35 10.99
CA THR A 180 -4.08 2.77 11.36
C THR A 180 -3.76 4.18 10.91
N ARG A 181 -4.20 4.58 9.72
CA ARG A 181 -4.00 5.94 9.20
C ARG A 181 -4.66 6.99 10.11
N GLY A 182 -5.88 6.72 10.55
CA GLY A 182 -6.62 7.61 11.46
C GLY A 182 -5.98 7.73 12.84
N PHE A 183 -5.54 6.59 13.40
CA PHE A 183 -4.81 6.56 14.66
C PHE A 183 -3.48 7.32 14.57
N ILE A 184 -2.73 7.17 13.47
CA ILE A 184 -1.48 7.89 13.26
C ILE A 184 -1.74 9.41 13.24
N MET A 185 -2.70 9.89 12.45
CA MET A 185 -2.99 11.33 12.37
C MET A 185 -3.47 11.89 13.71
N SER A 186 -4.33 11.16 14.43
CA SER A 186 -4.80 11.56 15.76
C SER A 186 -3.66 11.58 16.79
N THR A 187 -2.73 10.63 16.70
CA THR A 187 -1.53 10.60 17.55
C THR A 187 -0.61 11.78 17.25
N VAL A 188 -0.42 12.14 15.98
CA VAL A 188 0.38 13.33 15.58
C VAL A 188 -0.22 14.59 16.20
N GLN A 189 -1.54 14.78 16.13
CA GLN A 189 -2.22 15.90 16.79
C GLN A 189 -2.00 15.87 18.31
N LEU A 190 -2.26 14.73 18.96
CA LEU A 190 -2.14 14.56 20.41
C LEU A 190 -0.73 14.92 20.89
N LEU A 191 0.30 14.38 20.25
CA LEU A 191 1.69 14.60 20.66
C LEU A 191 2.20 16.00 20.34
N GLY A 192 1.64 16.65 19.32
CA GLY A 192 1.89 18.08 19.06
C GLY A 192 1.35 18.98 20.17
N ALA A 193 0.26 18.58 20.83
CA ALA A 193 -0.34 19.33 21.94
C ALA A 193 0.22 18.92 23.31
N ILE A 194 0.48 17.62 23.52
CA ILE A 194 0.91 17.03 24.78
C ILE A 194 2.10 16.10 24.51
N PRO A 195 3.34 16.62 24.54
CA PRO A 195 4.53 15.83 24.19
C PRO A 195 4.83 14.64 25.10
N LYS A 196 4.24 14.60 26.31
CA LYS A 196 4.36 13.51 27.28
C LYS A 196 2.98 13.16 27.85
N PRO A 197 2.10 12.53 27.05
CA PRO A 197 0.74 12.26 27.47
C PRO A 197 0.71 11.12 28.51
N THR A 198 -0.18 11.24 29.48
CA THR A 198 -0.55 10.13 30.37
C THR A 198 -1.42 9.12 29.63
N THR A 199 -1.54 7.89 30.15
CA THR A 199 -2.43 6.86 29.60
C THR A 199 -3.86 7.37 29.41
N ALA A 200 -4.39 8.15 30.35
CA ALA A 200 -5.73 8.73 30.26
C ALA A 200 -5.84 9.76 29.12
N GLN A 201 -4.80 10.58 28.91
CA GLN A 201 -4.76 11.53 27.79
C GLN A 201 -4.59 10.83 26.44
N ILE A 202 -3.88 9.69 26.38
CA ILE A 202 -3.82 8.86 25.18
C ILE A 202 -5.20 8.28 24.86
N ALA A 203 -5.88 7.74 25.87
CA ALA A 203 -7.23 7.19 25.70
C ALA A 203 -8.21 8.25 25.19
N GLU A 204 -8.22 9.43 25.81
CA GLU A 204 -9.08 10.55 25.39
C GLU A 204 -8.70 11.05 23.99
N GLY A 205 -7.42 11.31 23.75
CA GLY A 205 -6.93 11.85 22.47
C GLY A 205 -7.16 10.90 21.28
N LEU A 206 -7.34 9.61 21.55
CA LEU A 206 -7.60 8.59 20.52
C LEU A 206 -9.03 8.04 20.53
N ALA A 207 -9.90 8.51 21.44
CA ALA A 207 -11.27 7.99 21.62
C ALA A 207 -12.13 8.07 20.36
N GLY A 208 -11.83 9.00 19.44
CA GLY A 208 -12.49 9.12 18.13
C GLY A 208 -12.10 8.05 17.11
N ASN A 209 -11.20 7.12 17.44
CA ASN A 209 -10.73 6.07 16.52
C ASN A 209 -11.08 4.67 17.02
N ILE A 210 -11.70 3.87 16.14
CA ILE A 210 -12.13 2.51 16.45
C ILE A 210 -11.20 1.50 15.76
N CYS A 211 -10.61 0.61 16.55
CA CYS A 211 -9.85 -0.54 16.08
C CYS A 211 -10.67 -1.83 16.23
N ARG A 212 -11.03 -2.48 15.11
CA ARG A 212 -11.76 -3.76 15.15
C ARG A 212 -10.84 -4.95 15.46
N CYS A 213 -9.55 -4.84 15.18
CA CYS A 213 -8.55 -5.84 15.54
C CYS A 213 -8.25 -5.89 17.06
N GLY A 214 -8.64 -4.85 17.81
CA GLY A 214 -8.45 -4.80 19.26
C GLY A 214 -7.03 -4.46 19.72
N GLU A 215 -6.17 -3.92 18.85
CA GLU A 215 -4.75 -3.66 19.15
C GLU A 215 -4.49 -2.41 20.02
N TYR A 216 -5.45 -1.98 20.84
CA TYR A 216 -5.34 -0.75 21.62
C TYR A 216 -4.11 -0.72 22.55
N ALA A 217 -3.76 -1.86 23.16
CA ALA A 217 -2.56 -1.94 24.01
C ALA A 217 -1.27 -1.62 23.22
N LYS A 218 -1.11 -2.19 22.02
CA LYS A 218 0.06 -1.90 21.16
C LYS A 218 0.01 -0.52 20.55
N ILE A 219 -1.18 0.00 20.25
CA ILE A 219 -1.37 1.41 19.85
C ILE A 219 -0.85 2.34 20.96
N PHE A 220 -1.18 2.07 22.23
CA PHE A 220 -0.71 2.88 23.35
C PHE A 220 0.80 2.76 23.55
N THR A 221 1.37 1.56 23.38
CA THR A 221 2.82 1.37 23.35
C THR A 221 3.45 2.23 22.27
N ALA A 222 2.96 2.16 21.02
CA ALA A 222 3.46 2.94 19.90
C ALA A 222 3.37 4.45 20.14
N VAL A 223 2.28 4.93 20.76
CA VAL A 223 2.13 6.36 21.12
C VAL A 223 3.20 6.78 22.12
N ASN A 224 3.45 5.97 23.16
CA ASN A 224 4.48 6.28 24.16
C ASN A 224 5.88 6.24 23.56
N THR A 225 6.19 5.25 22.72
CA THR A 225 7.46 5.16 21.99
C THR A 225 7.66 6.41 21.11
N ALA A 226 6.66 6.76 20.31
CA ALA A 226 6.72 7.94 19.45
C ALA A 226 6.88 9.24 20.25
N ALA A 227 6.20 9.35 21.41
CA ALA A 227 6.33 10.51 22.29
C ALA A 227 7.75 10.65 22.85
N ALA A 228 8.37 9.55 23.31
CA ALA A 228 9.74 9.55 23.78
C ALA A 228 10.72 9.93 22.67
N GLU A 229 10.56 9.35 21.49
CA GLU A 229 11.43 9.64 20.36
C GLU A 229 11.32 11.09 19.87
N LEU A 230 10.12 11.66 19.81
CA LEU A 230 9.91 13.07 19.45
C LEU A 230 10.57 14.05 20.43
N ARG A 231 10.81 13.62 21.68
CA ARG A 231 11.58 14.38 22.69
C ARG A 231 13.10 14.15 22.61
N GLY A 232 13.57 13.35 21.65
CA GLY A 232 14.99 13.01 21.48
C GLY A 232 15.49 11.94 22.43
N GLU A 233 14.60 11.19 23.08
CA GLU A 233 14.98 10.08 23.95
C GLU A 233 15.35 8.85 23.11
N LYS A 234 16.30 8.05 23.60
CA LYS A 234 16.61 6.75 22.98
C LYS A 234 15.45 5.79 23.24
N VAL A 235 14.92 5.21 22.17
CA VAL A 235 13.85 4.22 22.23
C VAL A 235 14.31 2.88 21.67
N THR A 236 13.71 1.80 22.16
CA THR A 236 13.88 0.45 21.62
C THR A 236 12.53 0.01 21.07
N HIS A 237 12.50 -0.39 19.81
CA HIS A 237 11.29 -0.92 19.18
C HIS A 237 11.15 -2.43 19.41
N LEU A 238 9.91 -2.94 19.36
CA LEU A 238 9.66 -4.38 19.54
C LEU A 238 10.16 -5.24 18.37
N ALA A 239 10.08 -4.70 17.15
CA ALA A 239 10.60 -5.33 15.94
C ALA A 239 11.83 -4.59 15.41
N SER A 240 12.74 -5.34 14.80
CA SER A 240 13.80 -4.79 13.98
C SER A 240 13.40 -4.88 12.50
N PRO A 241 13.47 -3.78 11.73
CA PRO A 241 13.12 -3.81 10.32
C PRO A 241 14.09 -4.71 9.56
N VAL A 242 13.54 -5.66 8.81
CA VAL A 242 14.30 -6.43 7.82
C VAL A 242 14.36 -5.57 6.56
N ILE A 243 15.46 -4.85 6.37
CA ILE A 243 15.70 -4.11 5.13
C ILE A 243 16.12 -5.13 4.07
N VAL A 244 15.13 -5.67 3.36
CA VAL A 244 15.39 -6.40 2.11
C VAL A 244 15.61 -5.32 1.06
N GLY A 245 16.85 -5.15 0.60
CA GLY A 245 17.10 -4.34 -0.58
C GLY A 245 16.27 -4.94 -1.71
N VAL A 246 15.22 -4.25 -2.17
CA VAL A 246 14.72 -4.48 -3.52
C VAL A 246 15.96 -4.27 -4.37
N ALA A 247 16.40 -5.32 -5.06
CA ALA A 247 17.50 -5.21 -6.00
C ALA A 247 17.07 -4.27 -7.14
N GLY A 248 17.06 -2.96 -6.89
CA GLY A 248 17.55 -2.04 -7.89
C GLY A 248 18.94 -2.54 -8.19
N THR A 249 19.13 -3.03 -9.43
CA THR A 249 20.38 -3.52 -10.02
C THR A 249 21.50 -3.51 -9.00
N ALA A 250 21.67 -4.63 -8.28
CA ALA A 250 22.60 -4.75 -7.18
C ALA A 250 23.86 -3.96 -7.53
N GLU A 251 24.08 -2.84 -6.85
CA GLU A 251 25.39 -2.21 -6.93
C GLU A 251 26.31 -3.24 -6.29
N ALA A 252 27.01 -3.93 -7.19
CA ALA A 252 27.74 -5.12 -6.86
C ALA A 252 28.69 -4.75 -5.72
N ALA A 253 28.51 -5.42 -4.56
CA ALA A 253 29.64 -5.64 -3.69
C ALA A 253 30.80 -6.12 -4.57
N PRO A 254 32.03 -5.59 -4.42
CA PRO A 254 33.15 -5.95 -5.28
C PRO A 254 33.50 -7.41 -5.04
N GLY A 255 32.81 -8.29 -5.76
CA GLY A 255 32.78 -9.72 -5.57
C GLY A 255 32.80 -10.37 -6.94
N ALA A 256 33.99 -10.83 -7.29
CA ALA A 256 34.41 -11.66 -8.43
C ALA A 256 33.65 -11.42 -9.76
N ALA A 257 34.39 -11.02 -10.79
CA ALA A 257 33.91 -10.95 -12.17
C ALA A 257 33.27 -12.30 -12.57
N GLY A 258 31.95 -12.33 -12.64
CA GLY A 258 31.15 -13.50 -12.98
C GLY A 258 30.17 -13.15 -14.08
N VAL A 259 29.87 -14.12 -14.94
CA VAL A 259 28.87 -13.96 -16.01
C VAL A 259 27.49 -14.16 -15.41
N SER A 260 26.52 -13.32 -15.78
CA SER A 260 25.15 -13.42 -15.31
C SER A 260 24.17 -13.49 -16.47
N LYS A 261 23.19 -14.39 -16.39
CA LYS A 261 22.13 -14.56 -17.39
C LYS A 261 20.81 -14.98 -16.73
N GLU A 262 19.72 -14.47 -17.27
CA GLU A 262 18.37 -14.92 -16.96
C GLU A 262 17.94 -16.07 -17.88
N PHE A 263 17.32 -17.09 -17.29
CA PHE A 263 16.74 -18.24 -17.96
C PHE A 263 15.24 -18.31 -17.62
N GLN A 264 14.41 -18.59 -18.61
CA GLN A 264 12.98 -18.77 -18.44
C GLN A 264 12.67 -20.26 -18.29
N PHE A 265 11.99 -20.67 -17.23
CA PHE A 265 11.64 -22.07 -17.05
C PHE A 265 10.69 -22.55 -18.15
N ASP A 266 10.96 -23.72 -18.72
CA ASP A 266 10.09 -24.32 -19.74
C ASP A 266 8.73 -24.69 -19.14
N LYS A 267 8.73 -25.08 -17.86
CA LYS A 267 7.55 -25.29 -17.04
C LYS A 267 7.67 -24.44 -15.77
N PRO A 268 6.86 -23.38 -15.62
CA PRO A 268 6.80 -22.61 -14.40
C PRO A 268 6.49 -23.50 -13.19
N MET A 269 7.06 -23.15 -12.05
CA MET A 269 6.75 -23.79 -10.77
C MET A 269 5.34 -23.40 -10.32
N GLY A 270 4.73 -24.21 -9.45
CA GLY A 270 3.33 -24.03 -9.05
C GLY A 270 3.11 -22.78 -8.23
N THR A 271 4.00 -22.54 -7.26
CA THR A 271 3.95 -21.42 -6.33
C THR A 271 5.35 -20.86 -6.06
N ILE A 272 5.44 -19.68 -5.46
CA ILE A 272 6.74 -19.08 -5.11
C ILE A 272 7.44 -19.89 -4.00
N GLU A 273 6.68 -20.58 -3.17
CA GLU A 273 7.16 -21.47 -2.12
C GLU A 273 7.90 -22.70 -2.69
N ASP A 274 7.62 -23.07 -3.94
CA ASP A 274 8.34 -24.13 -4.65
C ASP A 274 9.70 -23.64 -5.21
N TYR A 275 9.89 -22.32 -5.33
CA TYR A 275 11.13 -21.70 -5.83
C TYR A 275 12.23 -21.70 -4.76
N ASP A 276 11.90 -21.49 -3.50
CA ASP A 276 12.89 -21.37 -2.42
C ASP A 276 13.77 -22.64 -2.28
N PRO A 277 13.22 -23.87 -2.26
CA PRO A 277 14.05 -25.09 -2.20
C PRO A 277 14.96 -25.25 -3.42
N PHE A 278 14.46 -24.90 -4.61
CA PHE A 278 15.22 -24.93 -5.85
C PHE A 278 16.39 -23.93 -5.81
N GLU A 279 16.14 -22.69 -5.39
CA GLU A 279 17.15 -21.64 -5.29
C GLU A 279 18.28 -22.08 -4.34
N GLN A 280 17.93 -22.65 -3.18
CA GLN A 280 18.90 -23.15 -2.21
C GLN A 280 19.71 -24.33 -2.74
N ALA A 281 19.12 -25.20 -3.56
CA ALA A 281 19.84 -26.29 -4.21
C ALA A 281 20.81 -25.77 -5.28
N LEU A 282 20.40 -24.77 -6.06
CA LEU A 282 21.22 -24.16 -7.10
C LEU A 282 22.42 -23.39 -6.53
N LYS A 283 22.23 -22.64 -5.44
CA LYS A 283 23.32 -21.91 -4.74
C LYS A 283 24.44 -22.81 -4.22
N LYS A 284 24.17 -24.10 -3.99
CA LYS A 284 25.16 -25.07 -3.49
C LYS A 284 26.07 -25.65 -4.58
N ARG A 285 25.80 -25.36 -5.86
CA ARG A 285 26.55 -25.92 -6.99
C ARG A 285 27.88 -25.17 -7.16
N ASP A 286 28.95 -25.94 -7.36
CA ASP A 286 30.27 -25.35 -7.58
C ASP A 286 30.28 -24.48 -8.85
N GLY A 287 30.84 -23.29 -8.74
CA GLY A 287 30.86 -22.28 -9.80
C GLY A 287 29.63 -21.35 -9.84
N ILE A 288 28.58 -21.59 -9.06
CA ILE A 288 27.46 -20.65 -8.92
C ILE A 288 27.83 -19.58 -7.88
N LEU A 289 27.78 -18.32 -8.29
CA LEU A 289 28.15 -17.15 -7.48
C LEU A 289 26.92 -16.39 -6.97
N GLY A 290 25.77 -16.55 -7.62
CA GLY A 290 24.51 -15.89 -7.22
C GLY A 290 23.30 -16.46 -7.96
N VAL A 291 22.16 -16.43 -7.31
CA VAL A 291 20.87 -16.86 -7.86
C VAL A 291 19.80 -15.88 -7.37
N SER A 292 18.90 -15.48 -8.26
CA SER A 292 17.71 -14.67 -7.96
C SER A 292 16.62 -14.94 -9.00
N GLY A 293 15.34 -14.81 -8.66
CA GLY A 293 14.27 -15.13 -9.62
C GLY A 293 12.91 -15.33 -8.95
N ASN A 294 12.02 -16.03 -9.64
CA ASN A 294 10.67 -16.38 -9.19
C ASN A 294 10.22 -17.70 -9.85
N GLU A 295 8.95 -18.08 -9.69
CA GLU A 295 8.39 -19.33 -10.21
C GLU A 295 8.42 -19.47 -11.74
N ARG A 296 8.78 -18.41 -12.48
CA ARG A 296 8.80 -18.37 -13.96
C ARG A 296 10.19 -18.22 -14.55
N SER A 297 11.11 -17.57 -13.84
CA SER A 297 12.47 -17.35 -14.33
C SER A 297 13.52 -17.36 -13.22
N VAL A 298 14.75 -17.67 -13.62
CA VAL A 298 15.92 -17.65 -12.74
C VAL A 298 17.06 -16.91 -13.39
N THR A 299 17.62 -15.93 -12.69
CA THR A 299 18.89 -15.30 -13.01
C THR A 299 19.99 -15.98 -12.23
N VAL A 300 20.99 -16.48 -12.97
CA VAL A 300 22.15 -17.16 -12.41
C VAL A 300 23.39 -16.33 -12.69
N LYS A 301 24.22 -16.10 -11.67
CA LYS A 301 25.58 -15.56 -11.80
C LYS A 301 26.56 -16.71 -11.54
N TRP A 302 27.53 -16.90 -12.43
CA TRP A 302 28.50 -17.99 -12.32
C TRP A 302 29.94 -17.55 -12.65
N ASP A 303 30.90 -18.34 -12.19
CA ASP A 303 32.32 -18.19 -12.50
C ASP A 303 32.62 -18.75 -13.90
N PRO A 304 33.03 -17.92 -14.88
CA PRO A 304 33.32 -18.37 -16.24
C PRO A 304 34.54 -19.31 -16.33
N ALA A 305 35.40 -19.36 -15.31
CA ALA A 305 36.51 -20.32 -15.26
C ALA A 305 36.03 -21.76 -14.96
N LYS A 306 34.82 -21.91 -14.38
CA LYS A 306 34.27 -23.19 -13.94
C LYS A 306 33.07 -23.63 -14.80
N LEU A 307 32.19 -22.69 -15.12
CA LEU A 307 30.93 -22.93 -15.79
C LEU A 307 30.80 -22.09 -17.07
N ASP A 308 30.18 -22.69 -18.07
CA ASP A 308 29.63 -22.00 -19.23
C ASP A 308 28.10 -22.10 -19.19
N GLU A 309 27.42 -21.41 -20.10
CA GLU A 309 25.96 -21.41 -20.15
C GLU A 309 25.37 -22.81 -20.33
N ALA A 310 26.01 -23.70 -21.09
CA ALA A 310 25.52 -25.05 -21.33
C ALA A 310 25.56 -25.88 -20.04
N LYS A 311 26.62 -25.76 -19.25
CA LYS A 311 26.72 -26.39 -17.92
C LYS A 311 25.71 -25.82 -16.93
N VAL A 312 25.45 -24.52 -16.96
CA VAL A 312 24.40 -23.92 -16.13
C VAL A 312 23.03 -24.51 -16.49
N ARG A 313 22.70 -24.61 -17.78
CA ARG A 313 21.46 -25.26 -18.24
C ARG A 313 21.38 -26.74 -17.82
N ALA A 314 22.49 -27.48 -17.89
CA ALA A 314 22.53 -28.85 -17.43
C ALA A 314 22.26 -28.98 -15.92
N ILE A 315 22.78 -28.05 -15.10
CA ILE A 315 22.48 -27.98 -13.66
C ILE A 315 20.99 -27.70 -13.42
N LEU A 316 20.39 -26.79 -14.20
CA LEU A 316 18.96 -26.48 -14.10
C LEU A 316 18.10 -27.72 -14.42
N VAL A 317 18.46 -28.47 -15.46
CA VAL A 317 17.82 -29.75 -15.82
C VAL A 317 18.01 -30.81 -14.74
N ASP A 318 19.21 -30.94 -14.15
CA ASP A 318 19.50 -31.89 -13.07
C ASP A 318 18.67 -31.59 -11.80
N LEU A 319 18.34 -30.32 -11.57
CA LEU A 319 17.42 -29.89 -10.51
C LEU A 319 15.94 -30.08 -10.87
N GLY A 320 15.63 -30.63 -12.05
CA GLY A 320 14.25 -30.90 -12.50
C GLY A 320 13.58 -29.71 -13.21
N HIS A 321 14.29 -28.62 -13.46
CA HIS A 321 13.74 -27.38 -14.01
C HIS A 321 14.50 -26.94 -15.26
N ALA A 322 14.17 -27.56 -16.40
CA ALA A 322 14.69 -27.12 -17.70
C ALA A 322 14.29 -25.65 -17.97
N ALA A 323 15.22 -24.88 -18.53
CA ALA A 323 15.03 -23.46 -18.79
C ALA A 323 15.73 -23.04 -20.09
N ARG A 324 15.10 -22.09 -20.79
CA ARG A 324 15.55 -21.49 -22.06
C ARG A 324 16.10 -20.08 -21.89
#